data_AF-A0A6A4JD49-F1
#
_entry.id   AF-A0A6A4JD49-F1
#
_cell.length_a   1.000
_cell.length_b   1.000
_cell.length_c   1.000
_cell.angle_alpha   90.00
_cell.angle_beta   90.00
_cell.angle_gamma   90.00
#
_symmetry.space_group_name_H-M   'P 1'
#
loop_
_entity.id
_entity.type
_entity.pdbx_description
1 polymer ?
#
loop_
_entity_poly.entity_id
_entity_poly.type
_entity_poly.pdbx_seq_one_letter_code
_entity_poly.pdbx_strand_id
1 'polypeptide(L)'
;MAESKYYCITELMQGCDLTSVKKEKESESSKESMCKVPLVTSPKEEQNILGATSKPIIKLLINRHNNKYSYTSSSDDNLLKNIELFDKLSLRFSGRVLFIKDVVGSSEICCWSFYGHGKKVAEVCCTSIVYATDKKHTKVEFPEARIYEEALNILLYENRNGPDQELMKATSPRGVMTSHLSDDEEERSGLARLRSNKQ
;
A
#
# COMPACT_ATOMS: atom_id res chain seq x y z
N MET A 1 19.90 -38.94 2.66
CA MET A 1 20.23 -38.56 4.05
C MET A 1 20.05 -39.71 5.05
N ALA A 2 19.03 -40.56 4.95
CA ALA A 2 18.83 -41.68 5.89
C ALA A 2 19.95 -42.73 5.84
N GLU A 3 20.32 -43.17 4.64
CA GLU A 3 21.37 -44.19 4.45
C GLU A 3 22.76 -43.67 4.84
N SER A 4 23.10 -42.43 4.48
CA SER A 4 24.40 -41.82 4.84
C SER A 4 24.58 -41.66 6.36
N LYS A 5 23.49 -41.44 7.10
CA LYS A 5 23.47 -41.40 8.57
C LYS A 5 23.58 -42.80 9.17
N TYR A 6 22.92 -43.79 8.58
CA TYR A 6 22.97 -45.19 9.02
C TYR A 6 24.37 -45.80 8.88
N TYR A 7 25.08 -45.48 7.79
CA TYR A 7 26.45 -45.94 7.54
C TYR A 7 27.54 -45.02 8.10
N CYS A 8 27.18 -43.96 8.83
CA CYS A 8 28.11 -43.00 9.46
C CYS A 8 29.19 -42.41 8.51
N ILE A 9 28.83 -42.18 7.23
CA ILE A 9 29.78 -41.65 6.23
C ILE A 9 29.75 -40.12 6.27
N THR A 10 30.70 -39.51 6.98
CA THR A 10 30.72 -38.08 7.28
C THR A 10 30.81 -37.18 6.05
N GLU A 11 31.66 -37.53 5.07
CA GLU A 11 31.84 -36.74 3.84
C GLU A 11 30.57 -36.75 2.97
N LEU A 12 29.89 -37.89 2.90
CA LEU A 12 28.64 -38.04 2.16
C LEU A 12 27.49 -37.27 2.83
N MET A 13 27.46 -37.23 4.16
CA MET A 13 26.49 -36.44 4.91
C MET A 13 26.69 -34.95 4.67
N GLN A 14 27.93 -34.45 4.75
CA GLN A 14 28.25 -33.06 4.43
C GLN A 14 27.92 -32.71 2.97
N GLY A 15 28.24 -33.61 2.03
CA GLY A 15 27.87 -33.46 0.62
C GLY A 15 26.35 -33.39 0.42
N CYS A 16 25.57 -34.24 1.10
CA CYS A 16 24.10 -34.20 1.04
C CYS A 16 23.52 -32.89 1.59
N ASP A 17 24.05 -32.39 2.70
CA ASP A 17 23.58 -31.15 3.33
C ASP A 17 23.90 -29.94 2.44
N LEU A 18 25.12 -29.87 1.89
CA LEU A 18 25.53 -28.82 0.95
C LEU A 18 24.69 -28.84 -0.34
N THR A 19 24.36 -30.02 -0.85
CA THR A 19 23.53 -30.17 -2.05
C THR A 19 22.08 -29.77 -1.77
N SER A 20 21.58 -30.06 -0.56
CA SER A 20 20.23 -29.65 -0.12
C SER A 20 20.12 -28.13 -0.01
N VAL A 21 21.11 -27.48 0.62
CA VAL A 21 21.17 -26.01 0.71
C VAL A 21 21.32 -25.35 -0.67
N LYS A 22 22.11 -25.93 -1.57
CA LYS A 22 22.21 -25.45 -2.97
C LYS A 22 20.89 -25.61 -3.71
N LYS A 23 20.21 -26.75 -3.58
CA LYS A 23 18.88 -26.98 -4.18
C LYS A 23 17.83 -26.04 -3.63
N GLU A 24 17.86 -25.72 -2.33
CA GLU A 24 16.94 -24.76 -1.73
C GLU A 24 17.17 -23.36 -2.32
N LYS A 25 18.43 -22.89 -2.38
CA LYS A 25 18.78 -21.60 -3.01
C LYS A 25 18.50 -21.55 -4.51
N GLU A 26 18.78 -22.61 -5.26
CA GLU A 26 18.46 -22.72 -6.68
C GLU A 26 16.94 -22.79 -6.90
N SER A 27 16.20 -23.45 -6.02
CA SER A 27 14.73 -23.49 -6.06
C SER A 27 14.09 -22.14 -5.70
N GLU A 28 14.72 -21.35 -4.83
CA GLU A 28 14.32 -19.98 -4.53
C GLU A 28 14.58 -19.07 -5.74
N SER A 29 15.79 -19.09 -6.30
CA SER A 29 16.16 -18.27 -7.47
C SER A 29 15.38 -18.63 -8.75
N SER A 30 14.98 -19.89 -8.94
CA SER A 30 14.14 -20.31 -10.08
C SER A 30 12.65 -20.00 -9.87
N LYS A 31 12.18 -19.95 -8.61
CA LYS A 31 10.81 -19.50 -8.26
C LYS A 31 10.61 -17.98 -8.42
N GLU A 32 11.68 -17.19 -8.43
CA GLU A 32 11.63 -15.74 -8.62
C GLU A 32 11.29 -15.30 -10.05
N SER A 33 11.22 -16.22 -11.01
CA SER A 33 10.89 -15.90 -12.41
C SER A 33 9.41 -15.58 -12.67
N MET A 34 8.52 -15.76 -11.70
CA MET A 34 7.07 -15.61 -11.91
C MET A 34 6.46 -14.55 -10.99
N CYS A 35 5.92 -13.47 -11.58
CA CYS A 35 5.10 -12.49 -10.88
C CYS A 35 3.73 -13.10 -10.53
N LYS A 36 3.42 -13.18 -9.24
CA LYS A 36 2.13 -13.70 -8.72
C LYS A 36 1.34 -12.57 -8.08
N VAL A 37 0.12 -12.37 -8.54
CA VAL A 37 -0.83 -11.42 -7.96
C VAL A 37 -2.04 -12.21 -7.44
N PRO A 38 -2.22 -12.36 -6.11
CA PRO A 38 -3.42 -12.95 -5.55
C PRO A 38 -4.68 -12.12 -5.87
N LEU A 39 -5.77 -12.82 -6.15
CA LEU A 39 -7.12 -12.27 -6.25
C LEU A 39 -7.86 -12.59 -4.96
N VAL A 40 -8.10 -11.57 -4.13
CA VAL A 40 -8.79 -11.71 -2.85
C VAL A 40 -10.30 -11.79 -3.09
N THR A 41 -10.92 -12.81 -2.49
CA THR A 41 -12.37 -13.04 -2.59
C THR A 41 -13.09 -13.00 -1.24
N SER A 42 -12.38 -12.73 -0.14
CA SER A 42 -13.01 -12.47 1.16
C SER A 42 -12.22 -11.49 2.03
N PRO A 43 -12.88 -10.74 2.95
CA PRO A 43 -12.17 -9.85 3.86
C PRO A 43 -11.22 -10.60 4.81
N LYS A 44 -11.55 -11.85 5.15
CA LYS A 44 -10.71 -12.71 6.00
C LYS A 44 -9.39 -13.05 5.32
N GLU A 45 -9.44 -13.35 4.02
CA GLU A 45 -8.24 -13.59 3.21
C GLU A 45 -7.35 -12.36 3.13
N GLU A 46 -7.95 -11.17 2.96
CA GLU A 46 -7.20 -9.90 3.02
C GLU A 46 -6.44 -9.75 4.33
N GLN A 47 -7.11 -9.91 5.47
CA GLN A 47 -6.47 -9.78 6.79
C GLN A 47 -5.35 -10.79 7.00
N ASN A 48 -5.53 -12.03 6.52
CA ASN A 48 -4.49 -13.05 6.57
C ASN A 48 -3.25 -12.64 5.75
N ILE A 49 -3.45 -12.11 4.54
CA ILE A 49 -2.34 -11.66 3.69
C ILE A 49 -1.62 -10.46 4.34
N LEU A 50 -2.36 -9.48 4.85
CA LEU A 50 -1.84 -8.31 5.54
C LEU A 50 -0.98 -8.69 6.78
N GLY A 51 -1.39 -9.73 7.51
CA GLY A 51 -0.67 -10.20 8.71
C GLY A 51 0.51 -11.15 8.42
N ALA A 52 0.50 -11.84 7.27
CA ALA A 52 1.51 -12.85 6.95
C ALA A 52 2.77 -12.28 6.26
N THR A 53 2.68 -11.11 5.63
CA THR A 53 3.79 -10.52 4.87
C THR A 53 4.41 -9.33 5.60
N SER A 54 5.73 -9.19 5.48
CA SER A 54 6.45 -7.97 5.90
C SER A 54 6.73 -7.03 4.74
N LYS A 55 6.38 -7.40 3.50
CA LYS A 55 6.58 -6.56 2.31
C LYS A 55 5.54 -5.44 2.27
N PRO A 56 5.86 -4.27 1.71
CA PRO A 56 4.86 -3.30 1.33
C PRO A 56 3.83 -3.93 0.39
N ILE A 57 2.59 -3.45 0.47
CA ILE A 57 1.48 -3.99 -0.31
C ILE A 57 0.81 -2.87 -1.10
N ILE A 58 0.53 -3.14 -2.37
CA ILE A 58 -0.36 -2.33 -3.21
C ILE A 58 -1.58 -3.19 -3.55
N LYS A 59 -2.76 -2.76 -3.10
CA LYS A 59 -4.03 -3.42 -3.38
C LYS A 59 -4.84 -2.56 -4.34
N LEU A 60 -5.33 -3.16 -5.42
CA LEU A 60 -6.31 -2.55 -6.31
C LEU A 60 -7.65 -3.24 -6.13
N LEU A 61 -8.63 -2.49 -5.63
CA LEU A 61 -10.03 -2.88 -5.58
C LEU A 61 -10.67 -2.55 -6.92
N ILE A 62 -11.33 -3.54 -7.53
CA ILE A 62 -12.13 -3.37 -8.76
C ILE A 62 -13.46 -4.09 -8.57
N ASN A 63 -14.55 -3.32 -8.55
CA ASN A 63 -15.90 -3.84 -8.57
C ASN A 63 -16.66 -3.33 -9.81
N ARG A 64 -16.34 -3.94 -10.97
CA ARG A 64 -17.04 -3.70 -12.24
C ARG A 64 -18.52 -4.14 -12.24
N HIS A 65 -18.95 -4.88 -11.22
CA HIS A 65 -20.32 -5.39 -11.11
C HIS A 65 -21.24 -4.43 -10.35
N ASN A 66 -20.68 -3.33 -9.82
CA ASN A 66 -21.44 -2.33 -9.09
C ASN A 66 -22.26 -1.44 -10.03
N ASN A 67 -23.55 -1.75 -10.17
CA ASN A 67 -24.49 -1.02 -11.03
C ASN A 67 -24.68 0.48 -10.67
N LYS A 68 -24.06 0.98 -9.60
CA LYS A 68 -24.06 2.40 -9.24
C LYS A 68 -23.12 3.23 -10.14
N TYR A 69 -22.17 2.60 -10.84
CA TYR A 69 -21.28 3.30 -11.76
C TYR A 69 -21.99 3.59 -13.08
N SER A 70 -21.81 4.81 -13.60
CA SER A 70 -22.32 5.17 -14.91
C SER A 70 -21.39 4.59 -15.97
N TYR A 71 -21.87 3.60 -16.74
CA TYR A 71 -21.19 3.03 -17.90
C TYR A 71 -21.09 4.07 -19.03
N THR A 72 -20.24 5.07 -18.85
CA THR A 72 -19.81 5.99 -19.91
C THR A 72 -18.52 5.44 -20.49
N SER A 73 -18.30 5.64 -21.80
CA SER A 73 -17.04 5.24 -22.46
C SER A 73 -15.81 5.72 -21.70
N SER A 74 -15.83 6.97 -21.22
CA SER A 74 -14.75 7.54 -20.41
C SER A 74 -14.48 6.80 -19.10
N SER A 75 -15.52 6.31 -18.42
CA SER A 75 -15.38 5.61 -17.13
C SER A 75 -14.82 4.21 -17.33
N ASP A 76 -15.28 3.51 -18.38
CA ASP A 76 -14.77 2.20 -18.75
C ASP A 76 -13.29 2.31 -19.21
N ASP A 77 -12.94 3.31 -20.03
CA ASP A 77 -11.56 3.57 -20.44
C ASP A 77 -10.65 3.83 -19.24
N ASN A 78 -11.10 4.64 -18.27
CA ASN A 78 -10.35 4.93 -17.06
C ASN A 78 -10.19 3.70 -16.16
N LEU A 79 -11.21 2.83 -16.08
CA LEU A 79 -11.11 1.58 -15.34
C LEU A 79 -10.05 0.65 -15.96
N LEU A 80 -10.03 0.56 -17.29
CA LEU A 80 -9.02 -0.23 -18.02
C LEU A 80 -7.60 0.35 -17.81
N LYS A 81 -7.44 1.67 -17.83
CA LYS A 81 -6.14 2.32 -17.53
C LYS A 81 -5.66 2.01 -16.11
N ASN A 82 -6.56 1.99 -15.12
CA ASN A 82 -6.23 1.57 -13.76
C ASN A 82 -5.73 0.12 -13.71
N ILE A 83 -6.41 -0.80 -14.41
CA ILE A 83 -6.01 -2.22 -14.50
C ILE A 83 -4.64 -2.36 -15.17
N GLU A 84 -4.44 -1.68 -16.30
CA GLU A 84 -3.17 -1.72 -17.05
C GLU A 84 -2.01 -1.17 -16.22
N LEU A 85 -2.20 -0.03 -15.53
CA LEU A 85 -1.19 0.55 -14.65
C LEU A 85 -0.84 -0.41 -13.51
N PHE A 86 -1.83 -1.07 -12.92
CA PHE A 86 -1.60 -2.06 -11.87
C PHE A 86 -0.75 -3.22 -12.37
N ASP A 87 -1.06 -3.76 -13.54
CA ASP A 87 -0.29 -4.86 -14.11
C ASP A 87 1.16 -4.42 -14.41
N LYS A 88 1.37 -3.21 -14.97
CA LYS A 88 2.71 -2.63 -15.19
C LYS A 88 3.51 -2.50 -13.89
N LEU A 89 2.91 -1.95 -12.83
CA LEU A 89 3.56 -1.79 -11.54
C LEU A 89 3.88 -3.15 -10.90
N SER A 90 2.95 -4.11 -11.02
CA SER A 90 3.13 -5.46 -10.46
C SER A 90 4.33 -6.19 -11.06
N LEU A 91 4.56 -6.03 -12.36
CA LEU A 91 5.74 -6.55 -13.05
C LEU A 91 7.00 -5.76 -12.65
N ARG A 92 6.92 -4.42 -12.62
CA ARG A 92 8.08 -3.55 -12.36
C ARG A 92 8.66 -3.69 -10.96
N PHE A 93 7.81 -3.94 -9.97
CA PHE A 93 8.18 -4.06 -8.56
C PHE A 93 7.97 -5.48 -8.03
N SER A 94 7.95 -6.47 -8.93
CA SER A 94 7.85 -7.88 -8.57
C SER A 94 8.98 -8.26 -7.61
N GLY A 95 8.66 -9.10 -6.62
CA GLY A 95 9.59 -9.50 -5.56
C GLY A 95 9.77 -8.48 -4.44
N ARG A 96 9.60 -7.18 -4.71
CA ARG A 96 9.76 -6.10 -3.70
C ARG A 96 8.45 -5.72 -3.02
N VAL A 97 7.41 -5.52 -3.80
CA VAL A 97 6.06 -5.15 -3.33
C VAL A 97 5.11 -6.32 -3.59
N LEU A 98 4.24 -6.62 -2.63
CA LEU A 98 3.16 -7.58 -2.83
C LEU A 98 1.95 -6.87 -3.45
N PHE A 99 1.56 -7.29 -4.65
CA PHE A 99 0.40 -6.74 -5.34
C PHE A 99 -0.83 -7.62 -5.12
N ILE A 100 -1.99 -7.01 -4.88
CA ILE A 100 -3.24 -7.72 -4.61
C ILE A 100 -4.36 -7.14 -5.47
N LYS A 101 -5.16 -8.01 -6.11
CA LYS A 101 -6.43 -7.62 -6.72
C LYS A 101 -7.56 -7.97 -5.75
N ASP A 102 -8.46 -7.02 -5.48
CA ASP A 102 -9.58 -7.19 -4.57
C ASP A 102 -10.90 -7.01 -5.34
N VAL A 103 -11.77 -8.01 -5.30
CA VAL A 103 -13.08 -8.01 -5.95
C VAL A 103 -14.24 -8.09 -4.96
N VAL A 104 -13.95 -7.99 -3.66
CA VAL A 104 -14.93 -8.14 -2.57
C VAL A 104 -15.67 -6.83 -2.28
N GLY A 105 -15.04 -5.69 -2.60
CA GLY A 105 -15.52 -4.34 -2.28
C GLY A 105 -16.98 -4.11 -2.60
N SER A 106 -17.81 -3.82 -1.59
CA SER A 106 -19.27 -3.72 -1.76
C SER A 106 -19.77 -2.34 -2.18
N SER A 107 -19.03 -1.27 -1.87
CA SER A 107 -19.46 0.12 -2.11
C SER A 107 -18.59 0.88 -3.11
N GLU A 108 -17.28 0.63 -3.10
CA GLU A 108 -16.29 1.28 -3.97
C GLU A 108 -16.22 0.58 -5.33
N ILE A 109 -16.01 1.35 -6.40
CA ILE A 109 -15.90 0.81 -7.76
C ILE A 109 -14.43 0.54 -8.10
N CYS A 110 -13.56 1.53 -7.86
CA CYS A 110 -12.13 1.42 -8.11
C CYS A 110 -11.36 2.21 -7.05
N CYS A 111 -10.44 1.55 -6.36
CA CYS A 111 -9.67 2.14 -5.27
C CYS A 111 -8.30 1.50 -5.15
N TRP A 112 -7.26 2.33 -5.07
CA TRP A 112 -5.91 1.89 -4.76
C TRP A 112 -5.64 2.08 -3.28
N SER A 113 -5.16 1.04 -2.62
CA SER A 113 -4.85 1.03 -1.21
C SER A 113 -3.40 0.62 -0.99
N PHE A 114 -2.68 1.40 -0.22
CA PHE A 114 -1.24 1.23 0.02
C PHE A 114 -1.03 0.86 1.48
N TYR A 115 -0.29 -0.22 1.74
CA TYR A 115 -0.01 -0.69 3.09
C TYR A 115 1.49 -0.82 3.34
N GLY A 116 1.92 -0.24 4.46
CA GLY A 116 3.27 -0.35 5.01
C GLY A 116 3.22 -0.94 6.41
N HIS A 117 4.09 -1.90 6.71
CA HIS A 117 4.12 -2.58 8.02
C HIS A 117 2.75 -3.13 8.47
N GLY A 118 1.97 -3.69 7.55
CA GLY A 118 0.64 -4.26 7.82
C GLY A 118 -0.46 -3.22 8.11
N LYS A 119 -0.19 -1.92 7.96
CA LYS A 119 -1.16 -0.84 8.16
C LYS A 119 -1.38 -0.06 6.86
N LYS A 120 -2.62 0.37 6.64
CA LYS A 120 -2.97 1.24 5.51
C LYS A 120 -2.33 2.62 5.73
N VAL A 121 -1.51 3.07 4.80
CA VAL A 121 -0.79 4.36 4.88
C VAL A 121 -1.35 5.40 3.92
N ALA A 122 -1.87 4.97 2.78
CA ALA A 122 -2.47 5.86 1.80
C ALA A 122 -3.59 5.15 1.01
N GLU A 123 -4.42 5.97 0.37
CA GLU A 123 -5.48 5.52 -0.51
C GLU A 123 -5.68 6.52 -1.65
N VAL A 124 -5.94 6.00 -2.85
CA VAL A 124 -6.37 6.78 -4.00
C VAL A 124 -7.69 6.21 -4.51
N CYS A 125 -8.79 6.83 -4.08
CA CYS A 125 -10.12 6.52 -4.58
C CYS A 125 -10.27 7.07 -6.00
N CYS A 126 -10.62 6.19 -6.94
CA CYS A 126 -10.76 6.53 -8.36
C CYS A 126 -12.21 6.83 -8.73
N THR A 127 -13.05 7.19 -7.77
CA THR A 127 -14.47 7.45 -7.99
C THR A 127 -14.80 8.92 -7.72
N SER A 128 -15.42 9.60 -8.70
CA SER A 128 -15.96 10.94 -8.54
C SER A 128 -17.49 10.91 -8.62
N ILE A 129 -18.16 11.71 -7.78
CA ILE A 129 -19.62 11.86 -7.82
C ILE A 129 -19.93 13.23 -8.40
N VAL A 130 -20.57 13.23 -9.58
CA VAL A 130 -21.03 14.45 -10.24
C VAL A 130 -22.53 14.57 -10.04
N TYR A 131 -22.95 15.74 -9.57
CA TYR A 131 -24.36 16.09 -9.42
C TYR A 131 -24.80 16.83 -10.69
N ALA A 132 -25.54 16.15 -11.57
CA ALA A 132 -26.28 16.81 -12.65
C ALA A 132 -27.68 17.18 -12.14
N THR A 133 -28.36 18.10 -12.83
CA THR A 133 -29.71 18.58 -12.48
C THR A 133 -30.73 17.45 -12.39
N ASP A 134 -30.53 16.36 -13.14
CA ASP A 134 -31.51 15.29 -13.26
C ASP A 134 -31.12 14.03 -12.45
N LYS A 135 -29.82 13.70 -12.35
CA LYS A 135 -29.31 12.48 -11.66
C LYS A 135 -27.89 12.64 -11.10
N LYS A 136 -27.60 11.87 -10.04
CA LYS A 136 -26.23 11.67 -9.55
C LYS A 136 -25.51 10.67 -10.47
N HIS A 137 -24.37 11.09 -11.01
CA HIS A 137 -23.50 10.24 -11.81
C HIS A 137 -22.26 9.86 -11.00
N THR A 138 -21.99 8.57 -10.93
CA THR A 138 -20.74 8.05 -10.37
C THR A 138 -19.81 7.75 -11.53
N LYS A 139 -18.69 8.47 -11.63
CA LYS A 139 -17.70 8.33 -12.70
C LYS A 139 -16.41 7.72 -12.14
N VAL A 140 -15.72 6.97 -12.99
CA VAL A 140 -14.38 6.45 -12.69
C VAL A 140 -13.34 7.39 -13.27
N GLU A 141 -12.41 7.81 -12.43
CA GLU A 141 -11.27 8.66 -12.75
C GLU A 141 -9.99 7.83 -12.85
N PHE A 142 -8.97 8.39 -13.50
CA PHE A 142 -7.63 7.80 -13.55
C PHE A 142 -6.60 8.82 -13.05
N PRO A 143 -6.44 8.97 -11.72
CA PRO A 143 -5.49 9.90 -11.10
C PRO A 143 -4.05 9.36 -11.16
N GLU A 144 -3.54 9.15 -12.39
CA GLU A 144 -2.27 8.48 -12.69
C GLU A 144 -1.09 9.01 -11.87
N ALA A 145 -0.86 10.33 -11.87
CA ALA A 145 0.26 10.94 -11.17
C ALA A 145 0.26 10.63 -9.67
N ARG A 146 -0.91 10.67 -9.04
CA ARG A 146 -1.08 10.37 -7.60
C ARG A 146 -0.87 8.88 -7.31
N ILE A 147 -1.33 8.00 -8.20
CA ILE A 147 -1.09 6.55 -8.06
C ILE A 147 0.41 6.26 -8.12
N TYR A 148 1.14 6.88 -9.05
CA TYR A 148 2.60 6.74 -9.14
C TYR A 148 3.32 7.26 -7.90
N GLU A 149 2.95 8.43 -7.41
CA GLU A 149 3.53 9.03 -6.21
C GLU A 149 3.40 8.07 -5.01
N GLU A 150 2.19 7.58 -4.73
CA GLU A 150 1.95 6.66 -3.61
C GLU A 150 2.64 5.29 -3.82
N ALA A 151 2.71 4.81 -5.07
CA ALA A 151 3.42 3.58 -5.40
C ALA A 151 4.93 3.69 -5.19
N LEU A 152 5.53 4.88 -5.36
CA LEU A 152 6.92 5.12 -5.04
C LEU A 152 7.13 5.30 -3.53
N ASN A 153 6.21 5.99 -2.85
CA ASN A 153 6.25 6.18 -1.39
C ASN A 153 6.20 4.84 -0.65
N ILE A 154 5.47 3.84 -1.16
CA ILE A 154 5.37 2.54 -0.49
C ILE A 154 6.72 1.80 -0.44
N LEU A 155 7.65 2.09 -1.35
CA LEU A 155 8.97 1.46 -1.38
C LEU A 155 9.82 1.84 -0.15
N LEU A 156 9.48 2.94 0.53
CA LEU A 156 10.10 3.33 1.80
C LEU A 156 9.84 2.31 2.93
N TYR A 157 8.84 1.44 2.77
CA TYR A 157 8.45 0.40 3.73
C TYR A 157 9.04 -0.99 3.42
N GLU A 158 9.96 -1.11 2.46
CA GLU A 158 10.59 -2.40 2.08
C GLU A 158 11.48 -2.99 3.17
N ASN A 159 12.17 -2.15 3.94
CA ASN A 159 13.17 -2.60 4.91
C ASN A 159 12.59 -2.61 6.31
N ARG A 160 12.37 -3.82 6.84
CA ARG A 160 12.07 -4.06 8.26
C ARG A 160 13.37 -4.02 9.09
N ASN A 161 14.22 -3.02 8.88
CA ASN A 161 15.10 -2.59 9.95
C ASN A 161 14.16 -1.81 10.87
N GLY A 162 14.02 -2.22 12.14
CA GLY A 162 12.99 -1.73 13.07
C GLY A 162 12.77 -0.21 13.01
N PRO A 163 11.59 0.27 13.41
CA PRO A 163 11.09 1.60 13.04
C PRO A 163 12.17 2.65 13.26
N ASP A 164 12.61 3.24 12.15
CA ASP A 164 13.52 4.37 12.23
C ASP A 164 12.76 5.51 12.94
N GLN A 165 13.06 5.69 14.22
CA GLN A 165 12.34 6.62 15.09
C GLN A 165 12.44 8.05 14.56
N GLU A 166 13.42 8.33 13.71
CA GLU A 166 13.64 9.64 13.10
C GLU A 166 12.64 9.92 11.96
N LEU A 167 12.37 8.93 11.09
CA LEU A 167 11.35 9.02 10.04
C LEU A 167 9.91 9.08 10.61
N MET A 168 9.63 8.31 11.66
CA MET A 168 8.35 8.34 12.37
C MET A 168 8.11 9.70 13.08
N LYS A 169 9.16 10.39 13.51
CA LYS A 169 9.08 11.75 14.07
C LYS A 169 8.87 12.80 12.97
N ALA A 170 9.54 12.64 11.83
CA ALA A 170 9.45 13.58 10.70
C ALA A 170 8.07 13.59 10.02
N THR A 171 7.36 12.46 9.99
CA THR A 171 6.03 12.33 9.35
C THR A 171 4.87 12.32 10.35
N SER A 172 5.14 12.44 11.64
CA SER A 172 4.09 12.56 12.66
C SER A 172 3.41 13.92 12.54
N PRO A 173 2.06 13.99 12.45
CA PRO A 173 1.33 15.26 12.44
C PRO A 173 1.45 16.03 13.77
N ARG A 174 2.10 15.44 14.79
CA ARG A 174 2.43 16.09 16.07
C ARG A 174 3.83 16.71 16.12
N GLY A 175 4.65 16.57 15.08
CA GLY A 175 6.06 17.01 15.08
C GLY A 175 6.30 18.50 14.77
N VAL A 176 5.26 19.26 14.42
CA VAL A 176 5.40 20.69 14.02
C VAL A 176 5.16 21.66 15.19
N MET A 177 4.87 21.20 16.41
CA MET A 177 4.57 22.12 17.52
C MET A 177 5.26 21.73 18.83
N THR A 178 6.60 21.85 18.92
CA THR A 178 7.32 21.95 20.22
C THR A 178 8.79 22.39 20.08
N SER A 179 9.11 23.46 19.34
CA SER A 179 10.49 24.01 19.42
C SER A 179 10.67 25.52 19.25
N HIS A 180 9.60 26.33 19.19
CA HIS A 180 9.70 27.79 19.27
C HIS A 180 8.62 28.36 20.19
N LEU A 181 8.77 28.14 21.50
CA LEU A 181 8.15 28.98 22.53
C LEU A 181 9.27 29.46 23.45
N SER A 182 9.91 30.56 23.07
CA SER A 182 10.69 31.39 23.97
C SER A 182 10.70 32.79 23.38
N ASP A 183 10.15 33.73 24.15
CA ASP A 183 9.97 35.17 23.89
C ASP A 183 9.00 35.57 22.77
N ASP A 184 7.77 35.92 23.18
CA ASP A 184 7.03 37.13 22.73
C ASP A 184 5.63 37.20 23.40
N GLU A 185 5.53 36.89 24.69
CA GLU A 185 4.32 37.10 25.51
C GLU A 185 4.38 38.44 26.24
N GLU A 186 4.41 39.56 25.51
CA GLU A 186 4.19 40.88 26.15
C GLU A 186 3.32 41.89 25.36
N GLU A 187 2.78 41.55 24.18
CA GLU A 187 2.06 42.54 23.34
C GLU A 187 0.57 42.27 23.07
N ARG A 188 -0.11 41.43 23.86
CA ARG A 188 -1.56 41.17 23.66
C ARG A 188 -2.50 41.57 24.81
N SER A 189 -1.98 42.25 25.83
CA SER A 189 -2.79 42.80 26.93
C SER A 189 -3.41 44.19 26.61
N GLY A 190 -3.00 44.84 25.51
CA GLY A 190 -3.39 46.23 25.19
C GLY A 190 -4.74 46.43 24.48
N LEU A 191 -5.31 45.41 23.83
CA LEU A 191 -6.50 45.58 22.97
C LEU A 191 -7.84 45.31 23.67
N ALA A 192 -7.84 44.81 24.90
CA ALA A 192 -9.06 44.55 25.67
C ALA A 192 -9.53 45.73 26.54
N ARG A 193 -8.75 46.82 26.65
CA ARG A 193 -9.06 47.98 27.52
C ARG A 193 -9.63 49.21 26.83
N LEU A 194 -9.81 49.20 25.50
CA LEU A 194 -10.31 50.37 24.75
C LEU A 194 -11.80 50.30 24.35
N ARG A 195 -12.55 49.29 24.81
CA ARG A 195 -14.01 49.17 24.56
C ARG A 195 -14.92 49.50 25.75
N SER A 196 -14.38 50.03 26.85
CA SER A 196 -15.20 50.35 28.04
C SER A 196 -15.26 51.83 28.40
N ASN A 197 -14.81 52.75 27.53
CA ASN A 197 -14.98 54.19 27.76
C ASN A 197 -15.38 54.91 26.46
N LYS A 198 -16.67 54.81 26.12
CA LYS A 198 -17.41 55.92 25.50
C LYS A 198 -18.90 55.70 25.79
N GLN A 199 -19.34 56.43 26.81
CA GLN A 199 -20.59 57.18 26.92
C GLN A 199 -21.71 56.83 25.92
#